data_AF-A0A4Q2QQY9-F1
#
_entry.id   AF-A0A4Q2QQY9-F1
#
_cell.length_a   1.000
_cell.length_b   1.000
_cell.length_c   1.000
_cell.angle_alpha   90.00
_cell.angle_beta   90.00
_cell.angle_gamma   90.00
#
_symmetry.space_group_name_H-M   'P 1'
#
loop_
_entity.id
_entity.type
_entity.pdbx_description
1 polymer ?
#
loop_
_entity_poly.entity_id
_entity_poly.type
_entity_poly.pdbx_seq_one_letter_code
_entity_poly.pdbx_strand_id
1 'polypeptide(L)'
;GRGNIANDGLLTLKNVTGELRNSISGKGIVSATARTDVELDGDNSRFVGQFNIDTGSALSVNEQKNLGDASVINNGLLTISTERSWAMTHSISGSGDVTKLGTGILTLNNDSAAYQGTTDIVGGEIAFGSDSAIN
;
A
#
# COMPACT_ATOMS: atom_id res chain seq x y z
N GLY A 1 -8.95 8.20 13.31
CA GLY A 1 -8.76 9.47 14.06
C GLY A 1 -8.21 10.50 13.11
N ARG A 2 -7.83 11.69 13.59
CA ARG A 2 -7.00 12.64 12.83
C ARG A 2 -5.84 13.02 13.73
N GLY A 3 -4.62 12.91 13.23
CA GLY A 3 -3.41 13.16 14.02
C GLY A 3 -2.18 12.52 13.41
N ASN A 4 -1.01 13.02 13.82
CA ASN A 4 0.27 12.52 13.36
C ASN A 4 0.68 11.32 14.21
N ILE A 5 1.05 10.22 13.56
CA ILE A 5 1.67 9.05 14.17
C ILE A 5 3.15 9.09 13.77
N ALA A 6 4.02 9.41 14.73
CA ALA A 6 5.45 9.19 14.60
C ALA A 6 5.73 7.72 14.93
N ASN A 7 5.86 6.90 13.89
CA ASN A 7 6.12 5.47 14.01
C ASN A 7 7.58 5.16 13.69
N ASP A 8 8.40 5.09 14.74
CA ASP A 8 9.77 4.57 14.67
C ASP A 8 9.90 3.15 15.26
N GLY A 9 8.77 2.54 15.62
CA GLY A 9 8.69 1.22 16.24
C GLY A 9 7.74 0.29 15.49
N LEU A 10 6.82 -0.35 16.22
CA LEU A 10 5.78 -1.21 15.64
C LEU A 10 4.39 -0.65 15.96
N LEU A 11 3.65 -0.29 14.92
CA LEU A 11 2.22 0.00 14.99
C LEU A 11 1.46 -1.24 14.53
N THR A 12 0.70 -1.87 15.42
CA THR A 12 -0.14 -3.03 15.06
C THR A 12 -1.60 -2.62 14.95
N LEU A 13 -2.18 -2.83 13.77
CA LEU A 13 -3.61 -2.81 13.52
C LEU A 13 -4.10 -4.26 13.70
N LYS A 14 -4.89 -4.53 14.74
CA LYS A 14 -5.36 -5.88 15.06
C LYS A 14 -6.88 -5.90 15.10
N ASN A 15 -7.52 -6.63 14.20
CA ASN A 15 -8.98 -6.69 14.06
C ASN A 15 -9.59 -5.28 13.95
N VAL A 16 -8.96 -4.42 13.16
CA VAL A 16 -9.40 -3.05 12.90
C VAL A 16 -10.06 -2.98 11.54
N THR A 17 -11.22 -2.33 11.44
CA THR A 17 -11.91 -2.10 10.17
C THR A 17 -12.23 -0.63 9.96
N GLY A 18 -12.14 -0.15 8.71
CA GLY A 18 -12.52 1.22 8.31
C GLY A 18 -11.32 2.10 7.95
N GLU A 19 -11.48 3.42 8.06
CA GLU A 19 -10.47 4.36 7.54
C GLU A 19 -9.45 4.81 8.59
N LEU A 20 -8.17 4.67 8.24
CA LEU A 20 -7.05 5.27 8.95
C LEU A 20 -6.63 6.57 8.24
N ARG A 21 -7.25 7.68 8.68
CA ARG A 21 -6.96 9.05 8.22
C ARG A 21 -5.78 9.71 8.94
N ASN A 22 -5.03 8.96 9.73
CA ASN A 22 -3.89 9.50 10.47
C ASN A 22 -2.67 9.59 9.53
N SER A 23 -1.89 10.67 9.65
CA SER A 23 -0.63 10.82 8.93
C SER A 23 0.47 10.07 9.68
N ILE A 24 1.07 9.08 9.03
CA ILE A 24 2.15 8.26 9.55
C ILE A 24 3.48 8.82 9.03
N SER A 25 4.48 8.86 9.90
CA SER A 25 5.85 9.26 9.57
C SER A 25 6.83 8.38 10.32
N GLY A 26 8.09 8.37 9.89
CA GLY A 26 9.14 7.60 10.53
C GLY A 26 9.51 6.34 9.74
N LYS A 27 10.29 5.46 10.38
CA LYS A 27 10.92 4.28 9.76
C LYS A 27 10.45 2.94 10.35
N GLY A 28 9.44 2.97 11.20
CA GLY A 28 8.89 1.80 11.86
C GLY A 28 8.08 0.89 10.94
N ILE A 29 7.42 -0.08 11.55
CA ILE A 29 6.58 -1.07 10.87
C ILE A 29 5.12 -0.78 11.21
N VAL A 30 4.25 -0.83 10.21
CA VAL A 30 2.79 -0.86 10.37
C VAL A 30 2.31 -2.25 9.99
N SER A 31 1.76 -3.00 10.93
CA SER A 31 1.35 -4.39 10.72
C SER A 31 -0.16 -4.56 10.86
N ALA A 32 -0.82 -5.00 9.79
CA ALA A 32 -2.25 -5.32 9.73
C ALA A 32 -2.48 -6.82 9.97
N THR A 33 -3.10 -7.14 11.10
CA THR A 33 -3.19 -8.53 11.62
C THR A 33 -4.63 -8.88 12.03
N ALA A 34 -4.89 -10.18 12.16
CA ALA A 34 -6.15 -10.71 12.72
C ALA A 34 -7.42 -10.14 12.07
N ARG A 35 -7.56 -10.30 10.74
CA ARG A 35 -8.72 -9.82 9.96
C ARG A 35 -8.90 -8.30 9.99
N THR A 36 -7.78 -7.59 9.95
CA THR A 36 -7.81 -6.14 9.75
C THR A 36 -8.24 -5.84 8.33
N ASP A 37 -9.10 -4.84 8.12
CA ASP A 37 -9.52 -4.35 6.80
C ASP A 37 -9.56 -2.82 6.84
N VAL A 38 -8.43 -2.20 6.48
CA VAL A 38 -8.22 -0.76 6.69
C VAL A 38 -7.96 -0.04 5.38
N GLU A 39 -8.67 1.05 5.17
CA GLU A 39 -8.34 2.03 4.15
C GLU A 39 -7.36 3.07 4.71
N LEU A 40 -6.17 3.15 4.14
CA LEU A 40 -5.23 4.23 4.41
C LEU A 40 -5.62 5.44 3.56
N ASP A 41 -6.19 6.45 4.21
CA ASP A 41 -6.58 7.73 3.58
C ASP A 41 -5.72 8.90 4.10
N GLY A 42 -4.86 8.64 5.08
CA GLY A 42 -3.91 9.62 5.61
C GLY A 42 -2.81 10.01 4.62
N ASP A 43 -2.24 11.20 4.80
CA ASP A 43 -1.00 11.60 4.11
C ASP A 43 0.20 10.99 4.85
N ASN A 44 0.76 9.93 4.27
CA ASN A 44 1.89 9.16 4.78
C ASN A 44 3.15 9.42 3.93
N SER A 45 3.22 10.53 3.18
CA SER A 45 4.38 10.90 2.35
C SER A 45 5.72 10.97 3.09
N ARG A 46 5.71 11.04 4.43
CA ARG A 46 6.90 11.04 5.30
C ARG A 46 7.19 9.69 5.96
N PHE A 47 6.43 8.66 5.60
CA PHE A 47 6.65 7.31 6.09
C PHE A 47 7.56 6.57 5.10
N VAL A 48 8.71 6.12 5.62
CA VAL A 48 9.78 5.44 4.87
C VAL A 48 10.08 4.09 5.52
N GLY A 49 9.07 3.52 6.19
CA GLY A 49 9.17 2.28 6.94
C GLY A 49 8.69 1.07 6.14
N GLN A 50 7.86 0.26 6.77
CA GLN A 50 7.30 -0.95 6.16
C GLN A 50 5.83 -1.14 6.52
N PHE A 51 5.01 -1.51 5.54
CA PHE A 51 3.67 -2.03 5.73
C PHE A 51 3.69 -3.56 5.63
N ASN A 52 3.15 -4.23 6.65
CA ASN A 52 2.96 -5.67 6.68
C ASN A 52 1.47 -5.97 6.68
N ILE A 53 1.04 -6.82 5.75
CA ILE A 53 -0.35 -7.27 5.64
C ILE A 53 -0.33 -8.79 5.87
N ASP A 54 -0.80 -9.23 7.03
CA ASP A 54 -0.86 -10.66 7.35
C ASP A 54 -2.00 -11.34 6.58
N THR A 55 -1.88 -12.65 6.43
CA THR A 55 -2.93 -13.48 5.83
C THR A 55 -4.28 -13.27 6.52
N GLY A 56 -5.31 -13.05 5.70
CA GLY A 56 -6.66 -12.76 6.16
C GLY A 56 -6.89 -11.30 6.56
N SER A 57 -5.88 -10.42 6.47
CA SER A 57 -6.03 -8.97 6.55
C SER A 57 -6.02 -8.32 5.16
N ALA A 58 -6.61 -7.14 5.06
CA ALA A 58 -6.67 -6.31 3.88
C ALA A 58 -6.23 -4.87 4.20
N LEU A 59 -5.56 -4.25 3.23
CA LEU A 59 -5.20 -2.84 3.24
C LEU A 59 -5.64 -2.21 1.91
N SER A 60 -6.33 -1.08 1.98
CA SER A 60 -6.80 -0.35 0.80
C SER A 60 -6.16 1.04 0.75
N VAL A 61 -5.77 1.49 -0.44
CA VAL A 61 -5.17 2.81 -0.68
C VAL A 61 -5.78 3.44 -1.92
N ASN A 62 -5.87 4.78 -1.94
CA ASN A 62 -6.47 5.51 -3.07
C ASN A 62 -5.48 6.45 -3.79
N GLU A 63 -4.45 6.92 -3.08
CA GLU A 63 -3.42 7.82 -3.57
C GLU A 63 -2.01 7.34 -3.17
N GLN A 64 -1.00 7.72 -3.96
CA GLN A 64 0.41 7.40 -3.69
C GLN A 64 0.84 7.76 -2.27
N LYS A 65 0.43 8.95 -1.80
CA LYS A 65 0.80 9.47 -0.49
C LYS A 65 0.31 8.60 0.66
N ASN A 66 -0.69 7.73 0.45
CA ASN A 66 -1.18 6.84 1.50
C ASN A 66 -0.19 5.73 1.86
N LEU A 67 0.65 5.31 0.92
CA LEU A 67 1.76 4.40 1.20
C LEU A 67 3.06 5.17 1.48
N GLY A 68 3.17 6.40 0.98
CA GLY A 68 4.40 7.18 1.10
C GLY A 68 5.55 6.46 0.41
N ASP A 69 6.69 6.42 1.10
CA ASP A 69 7.92 5.81 0.62
C ASP A 69 8.23 4.47 1.34
N ALA A 70 7.20 3.81 1.87
CA ALA A 70 7.35 2.57 2.62
C ALA A 70 7.39 1.34 1.70
N SER A 71 8.18 0.35 2.11
CA SER A 71 8.13 -1.00 1.52
C SER A 71 6.85 -1.72 1.93
N VAL A 72 6.33 -2.60 1.06
CA VAL A 72 5.11 -3.37 1.36
C VAL A 72 5.41 -4.87 1.33
N ILE A 73 5.16 -5.55 2.45
CA ILE A 73 5.09 -7.00 2.53
C ILE A 73 3.62 -7.41 2.61
N ASN A 74 3.09 -7.91 1.50
CA ASN A 74 1.72 -8.36 1.37
C ASN A 74 1.63 -9.88 1.42
N ASN A 75 1.07 -10.42 2.50
CA ASN A 75 0.68 -11.84 2.65
C ASN A 75 -0.83 -12.02 2.79
N GLY A 76 -1.60 -10.93 2.69
CA GLY A 76 -3.06 -10.88 2.74
C GLY A 76 -3.62 -10.32 1.44
N LEU A 77 -4.29 -9.18 1.51
CA LEU A 77 -4.83 -8.47 0.34
C LEU A 77 -4.41 -7.00 0.36
N LEU A 78 -3.86 -6.52 -0.76
CA LEU A 78 -3.62 -5.09 -0.98
C LEU A 78 -4.52 -4.59 -2.11
N THR A 79 -5.41 -3.66 -1.80
CA THR A 79 -6.28 -3.03 -2.80
C THR A 79 -5.78 -1.63 -3.14
N ILE A 80 -5.50 -1.39 -4.42
CA ILE A 80 -5.09 -0.09 -4.94
C ILE A 80 -6.26 0.46 -5.77
N SER A 81 -7.04 1.37 -5.19
CA SER A 81 -8.21 1.97 -5.83
C SER A 81 -7.94 3.41 -6.24
N THR A 82 -7.34 3.59 -7.41
CA THR A 82 -6.90 4.91 -7.85
C THR A 82 -7.59 5.37 -9.13
N GLU A 83 -8.10 6.60 -9.10
CA GLU A 83 -8.69 7.27 -10.27
C GLU A 83 -7.66 8.12 -11.03
N ARG A 84 -6.45 8.29 -10.49
CA ARG A 84 -5.36 9.03 -11.12
C ARG A 84 -4.20 8.10 -11.41
N SER A 85 -3.46 8.39 -12.47
CA SER A 85 -2.25 7.64 -12.76
C SER A 85 -1.14 8.01 -11.78
N TRP A 86 -0.46 7.01 -11.23
CA TRP A 86 0.71 7.21 -10.38
C TRP A 86 1.66 6.01 -10.45
N ALA A 87 2.93 6.26 -10.14
CA ALA A 87 3.97 5.25 -10.15
C ALA A 87 4.23 4.71 -8.75
N MET A 88 4.18 3.39 -8.61
CA MET A 88 4.69 2.70 -7.43
C MET A 88 6.22 2.77 -7.47
N THR A 89 6.78 3.56 -6.56
CA THR A 89 8.21 3.81 -6.44
C THR A 89 8.93 2.83 -5.52
N HIS A 90 8.19 2.00 -4.79
CA HIS A 90 8.71 1.11 -3.74
C HIS A 90 8.38 -0.35 -4.02
N SER A 91 9.12 -1.25 -3.36
CA SER A 91 8.97 -2.68 -3.54
C SER A 91 7.72 -3.23 -2.86
N ILE A 92 7.02 -4.09 -3.60
CA ILE A 92 5.97 -4.97 -3.07
C ILE A 92 6.54 -6.39 -3.07
N SER A 93 6.36 -7.09 -1.96
CA SER A 93 6.83 -8.46 -1.77
C SER A 93 5.77 -9.29 -1.03
N GLY A 94 5.94 -10.61 -1.01
CA GLY A 94 5.04 -11.53 -0.31
C GLY A 94 4.12 -12.30 -1.25
N SER A 95 3.26 -13.14 -0.67
CA SER A 95 2.41 -14.09 -1.41
C SER A 95 0.92 -13.70 -1.44
N GLY A 96 0.56 -12.55 -0.87
CA GLY A 96 -0.80 -12.04 -0.83
C GLY A 96 -1.22 -11.40 -2.14
N ASP A 97 -2.52 -11.29 -2.38
CA ASP A 97 -3.07 -10.80 -3.64
C ASP A 97 -3.09 -9.27 -3.69
N VAL A 98 -2.98 -8.72 -4.89
CA VAL A 98 -3.12 -7.29 -5.17
C VAL A 98 -4.33 -7.08 -6.07
N THR A 99 -5.26 -6.24 -5.66
CA THR A 99 -6.41 -5.85 -6.49
C THR A 99 -6.26 -4.41 -6.95
N LYS A 100 -6.26 -4.19 -8.27
CA LYS A 100 -6.27 -2.87 -8.88
C LYS A 100 -7.71 -2.48 -9.26
N LEU A 101 -8.16 -1.37 -8.68
CA LEU A 101 -9.45 -0.73 -8.92
C LEU A 101 -9.25 0.72 -9.40
N GLY A 102 -10.34 1.31 -9.89
CA GLY A 102 -10.37 2.69 -10.39
C GLY A 102 -9.80 2.84 -11.80
N THR A 103 -10.07 3.98 -12.44
CA THR A 103 -9.75 4.21 -13.85
C THR A 103 -8.30 4.60 -14.13
N GLY A 104 -7.51 4.90 -13.10
CA GLY A 104 -6.12 5.36 -13.24
C GLY A 104 -5.15 4.25 -13.65
N ILE A 105 -3.98 4.66 -14.16
CA ILE A 105 -2.86 3.78 -14.51
C ILE A 105 -1.93 3.64 -13.31
N LEU A 106 -1.73 2.40 -12.83
CA LEU A 106 -0.72 2.10 -11.83
C LEU A 106 0.57 1.65 -12.51
N THR A 107 1.62 2.46 -12.48
CA THR A 107 2.93 2.06 -13.01
C THR A 107 3.70 1.30 -11.94
N LEU A 108 3.99 0.02 -12.18
CA LEU A 108 4.84 -0.80 -11.32
C LEU A 108 6.28 -0.76 -11.84
N ASN A 109 7.22 -0.55 -10.92
CA ASN A 109 8.65 -0.66 -11.21
C ASN A 109 9.11 -2.12 -11.19
N ASN A 110 10.32 -2.38 -11.67
CA ASN A 110 10.92 -3.73 -11.69
C ASN A 110 11.32 -4.24 -10.29
N ASP A 111 11.03 -3.52 -9.20
CA ASP A 111 11.45 -3.83 -7.83
C ASP A 111 10.42 -4.66 -7.06
N SER A 112 9.69 -5.53 -7.76
CA SER A 112 8.71 -6.47 -7.17
C SER A 112 9.10 -7.93 -7.39
N ALA A 113 10.40 -8.22 -7.51
CA ALA A 113 10.91 -9.58 -7.79
C ALA A 113 10.54 -10.62 -6.73
N ALA A 114 10.20 -10.18 -5.51
CA ALA A 114 9.79 -11.04 -4.40
C ALA A 114 8.26 -11.18 -4.25
N TYR A 115 7.49 -10.51 -5.12
CA TYR A 115 6.04 -10.64 -5.16
C TYR A 115 5.65 -11.95 -5.87
N GLN A 116 4.87 -12.77 -5.17
CA GLN A 116 4.45 -14.10 -5.62
C GLN A 116 2.92 -14.24 -5.65
N GLY A 117 2.18 -13.21 -5.24
CA GLY A 117 0.73 -13.19 -5.22
C GLY A 117 0.10 -12.99 -6.59
N THR A 118 -1.22 -13.08 -6.64
CA THR A 118 -1.97 -12.81 -7.88
C THR A 118 -2.35 -11.34 -7.97
N THR A 119 -2.24 -10.76 -9.16
CA THR A 119 -2.64 -9.38 -9.41
C THR A 119 -3.94 -9.36 -10.20
N ASP A 120 -5.03 -8.99 -9.55
CA ASP A 120 -6.35 -8.85 -10.15
C ASP A 120 -6.56 -7.41 -10.62
N ILE A 121 -6.69 -7.22 -11.93
CA ILE A 121 -7.02 -5.92 -12.52
C ILE A 121 -8.52 -5.87 -12.78
N VAL A 122 -9.25 -5.29 -11.83
CA VAL A 122 -10.71 -5.14 -11.94
C VAL A 122 -11.07 -3.85 -12.67
N GLY A 123 -10.21 -2.83 -12.60
CA GLY A 123 -10.40 -1.57 -13.34
C GLY A 123 -9.11 -0.80 -13.59
N GLY A 124 -9.10 -0.05 -14.69
CA GLY A 124 -7.95 0.77 -15.12
C GLY A 124 -6.87 -0.07 -15.78
N GLU A 125 -5.62 0.32 -15.56
CA GLU A 125 -4.45 -0.28 -16.20
C GLU A 125 -3.31 -0.45 -15.20
N ILE A 126 -2.51 -1.52 -15.37
CA ILE A 126 -1.19 -1.65 -14.74
C ILE A 126 -0.15 -1.56 -15.85
N ALA A 127 0.72 -0.55 -15.76
CA ALA A 127 1.85 -0.39 -16.65
C ALA A 127 3.12 -0.94 -15.98
N PHE A 128 3.95 -1.67 -16.72
CA PHE A 128 5.27 -2.09 -16.26
C PHE A 128 6.33 -1.21 -16.89
N GLY A 129 7.14 -0.54 -16.07
CA GLY A 129 8.23 0.30 -16.57
C GLY A 129 8.88 1.12 -15.47
N SER A 130 10.21 1.24 -15.53
CA SER A 130 10.89 2.36 -14.89
C SER A 130 10.33 3.63 -15.53
N ASP A 131 9.82 4.55 -14.74
CA ASP A 131 9.41 5.85 -15.24
C ASP A 131 10.63 6.56 -15.85
N SER A 132 10.80 6.35 -17.14
CA SER A 132 11.65 7.09 -18.05
C SER A 132 10.84 7.28 -19.33
N ALA A 133 9.57 7.67 -19.19
CA ALA A 133 8.75 8.25 -20.26
C ALA A 133 7.37 8.69 -19.75
N ILE A 134 7.29 9.71 -18.90
CA ILE A 134 6.25 10.75 -19.04
C ILE A 134 6.76 12.08 -18.46
N ASN A 135 7.38 12.84 -19.37
CA ASN A 135 7.73 14.27 -19.36
C ASN A 135 9.00 14.72 -18.61
#